data_AF-A0A154VBL6-F1
#
_entry.id   AF-A0A154VBL6-F1
#
_cell.length_a   1.000
_cell.length_b   1.000
_cell.length_c   1.000
_cell.angle_alpha   90.00
_cell.angle_beta   90.00
_cell.angle_gamma   90.00
#
_symmetry.space_group_name_H-M   'P 1'
#
loop_
_entity.id
_entity.type
_entity.pdbx_description
1 polymer ?
#
loop_
_entity_poly.entity_id
_entity_poly.type
_entity_poly.pdbx_seq_one_letter_code
_entity_poly.pdbx_strand_id
1 'polypeptide(L)' 'MRWEHPQSAVDPVCHKTVDPRIAKTAIYGGEVFYFCSDTCRSKFEVSPDTYVDGSAISRQTHVSPS' A
#
# COMPACT_ATOMS: atom_id res chain seq x y z
N MET A 1 16.21 5.85 -17.71
CA MET A 1 14.85 5.48 -17.24
C MET A 1 14.89 5.47 -15.72
N ARG A 2 14.37 6.52 -15.09
CA ARG A 2 14.38 6.68 -13.63
C ARG A 2 13.04 6.12 -13.15
N TRP A 3 13.08 4.97 -12.48
CA TRP A 3 11.91 4.49 -11.77
C TRP A 3 11.71 5.40 -10.56
N GLU A 4 10.61 6.14 -10.54
CA GLU A 4 10.22 6.99 -9.43
C GLU A 4 9.58 6.13 -8.35
N HIS A 5 10.32 5.90 -7.26
CA HIS A 5 9.77 5.29 -6.06
C HIS A 5 8.69 6.22 -5.49
N PRO A 6 7.48 5.74 -5.19
CA PRO A 6 6.47 6.57 -4.54
C PRO A 6 7.04 7.08 -3.21
N GLN A 7 6.89 8.38 -2.98
CA GLN A 7 7.49 9.05 -1.83
C GLN A 7 6.91 8.55 -0.50
N SER A 8 5.72 7.94 -0.56
CA SER A 8 5.07 7.27 0.56
C SER A 8 4.05 6.24 0.07
N ALA A 9 3.76 5.26 0.91
CA ALA A 9 2.69 4.27 0.72
C ALA A 9 1.67 4.36 1.87
N VAL A 10 0.47 3.84 1.68
CA VAL A 10 -0.58 3.85 2.71
C VAL A 10 -0.81 2.42 3.19
N ASP A 11 -0.76 2.24 4.50
CA ASP A 11 -1.10 0.99 5.16
C ASP A 11 -2.62 0.77 5.08
N PRO A 12 -3.12 -0.30 4.45
CA PRO A 12 -4.56 -0.51 4.25
C PRO A 12 -5.30 -0.97 5.52
N VAL A 13 -4.58 -1.32 6.59
CA VAL A 13 -5.15 -1.77 7.87
C VAL A 13 -5.38 -0.61 8.82
N CYS A 14 -4.44 0.35 8.86
CA CYS A 14 -4.51 1.50 9.78
C CYS A 14 -4.60 2.86 9.07
N HIS A 15 -4.59 2.89 7.74
CA HIS A 15 -4.62 4.09 6.89
C HIS A 15 -3.52 5.10 7.21
N LYS A 16 -2.38 4.63 7.72
CA LYS A 16 -1.23 5.49 7.98
C LYS A 16 -0.30 5.52 6.77
N THR A 17 0.23 6.71 6.50
CA THR A 17 1.31 6.91 5.54
C THR A 17 2.59 6.29 6.10
N VAL A 18 3.20 5.40 5.33
CA VAL A 18 4.43 4.68 5.66
C VAL A 18 5.47 4.93 4.57
N ASP A 19 6.74 4.86 4.97
CA ASP A 19 7.83 4.95 4.02
C ASP A 19 8.09 3.55 3.42
N PRO A 20 7.89 3.37 2.10
CA PRO A 20 8.00 2.06 1.45
C PRO A 20 9.42 1.47 1.49
N ARG A 21 10.44 2.24 1.85
CA ARG A 21 11.83 1.78 1.97
C ARG A 21 12.09 1.03 3.27
N ILE A 22 11.31 1.32 4.32
CA ILE A 22 11.41 0.68 5.64
C ILE A 22 10.16 -0.08 6.07
N ALA A 23 9.04 0.12 5.36
CA ALA A 23 7.78 -0.55 5.63
C ALA A 23 7.86 -2.06 5.39
N LYS A 24 7.00 -2.81 6.09
CA LYS A 24 6.81 -4.23 5.80
C LYS A 24 5.98 -4.38 4.53
N THR A 25 6.25 -5.41 3.74
CA THR A 25 5.51 -5.66 2.50
C THR A 25 4.85 -7.02 2.51
N ALA A 26 3.72 -7.13 1.80
CA ALA A 26 3.10 -8.40 1.46
C ALA A 26 2.59 -8.35 0.02
N ILE A 27 2.60 -9.49 -0.65
CA ILE A 27 2.10 -9.61 -2.03
C ILE A 27 0.74 -10.28 -1.99
N TYR A 28 -0.27 -9.63 -2.56
CA TYR A 28 -1.62 -10.19 -2.70
C TYR A 28 -2.20 -9.79 -4.05
N GLY A 29 -2.81 -10.72 -4.79
CA GLY A 29 -3.39 -10.44 -6.10
C GLY A 29 -2.40 -9.93 -7.17
N GLY A 30 -1.08 -10.11 -6.96
CA GLY A 30 -0.04 -9.57 -7.83
C GLY A 30 0.36 -8.12 -7.52
N GLU A 31 -0.19 -7.52 -6.47
CA GLU A 31 0.15 -6.18 -5.98
C GLU A 31 0.96 -6.25 -4.68
N VAL A 32 1.88 -5.30 -4.51
CA VAL A 32 2.67 -5.14 -3.28
C VAL A 32 1.98 -4.14 -2.36
N PHE A 33 1.61 -4.60 -1.16
CA PHE A 33 1.07 -3.78 -0.09
C PHE A 33 2.14 -3.45 0.93
N TYR A 34 2.06 -2.25 1.52
CA TYR A 34 3.01 -1.75 2.50
C TYR A 34 2.33 -1.57 3.86
N PHE A 35 3.01 -1.94 4.94
CA PHE A 35 2.50 -1.93 6.30
C PHE A 35 3.46 -1.25 7.27
N CYS A 36 2.89 -0.52 8.22
CA CYS A 36 3.65 0.20 9.24
C CYS A 36 4.36 -0.72 10.24
N SER A 37 3.86 -1.94 10.40
CA SER A 37 4.33 -2.90 11.40
C SER A 37 3.96 -4.33 11.02
N ASP A 38 4.66 -5.30 11.62
CA ASP A 38 4.37 -6.73 11.45
C ASP A 38 2.93 -7.06 11.87
N THR A 39 2.41 -6.41 12.92
CA THR A 39 1.02 -6.57 13.36
C THR A 39 0.01 -6.20 12.27
N CYS A 40 0.24 -5.12 11.52
CA CYS A 40 -0.65 -4.72 10.43
C CYS A 40 -0.55 -5.70 9.26
N ARG A 41 0.67 -6.15 8.92
CA ARG A 41 0.87 -7.21 7.92
C ARG A 41 0.10 -8.48 8.30
N SER A 42 0.24 -8.97 9.52
CA SER A 42 -0.44 -10.20 9.95
C SER A 42 -1.96 -10.07 9.93
N LYS A 43 -2.52 -8.91 10.32
CA LYS A 43 -3.96 -8.65 10.17
C LYS A 43 -4.41 -8.71 8.72
N PHE A 44 -3.61 -8.13 7.81
CA PHE A 44 -3.86 -8.20 6.39
C PHE A 44 -3.79 -9.63 5.86
N GLU A 45 -2.80 -10.43 6.25
CA GLU A 45 -2.68 -11.83 5.84
C GLU A 45 -3.86 -12.71 6.31
N VAL A 46 -4.48 -12.37 7.44
CA VAL A 46 -5.67 -13.08 7.96
C VAL A 46 -6.94 -12.76 7.15
N SER A 47 -7.09 -11.54 6.67
CA SER A 47 -8.29 -11.12 5.93
C SER A 47 -7.96 -10.08 4.84
N PRO A 48 -7.18 -10.46 3.82
CA PRO A 48 -6.65 -9.51 2.84
C PRO A 48 -7.75 -8.90 1.99
N ASP A 49 -8.76 -9.70 1.63
CA ASP A 49 -9.92 -9.29 0.84
C ASP A 49 -10.63 -8.06 1.41
N THR A 50 -10.74 -7.97 2.75
CA THR A 50 -11.36 -6.84 3.47
C THR A 50 -10.58 -5.53 3.34
N TYR A 51 -9.28 -5.60 3.07
CA TYR A 51 -8.39 -4.45 3.00
C TYR A 51 -8.04 -4.05 1.56
N VAL A 52 -8.09 -5.01 0.62
CA VAL A 52 -7.70 -4.81 -0.78
C VAL A 52 -8.76 -4.01 -1.55
N ASP A 53 -10.05 -4.16 -1.22
CA ASP A 53 -11.15 -3.41 -1.83
C ASP A 53 -10.99 -1.87 -1.71
N GLY A 54 -10.29 -1.38 -0.68
CA GLY A 54 -10.05 0.06 -0.46
C GLY A 54 -8.71 0.59 -0.98
N SER A 55 -7.75 -0.28 -1.31
CA SER A 55 -6.35 0.11 -1.51
C SER A 55 -5.93 0.29 -2.97
N ALA A 56 -6.81 -0.02 -3.93
CA ALA A 56 -6.59 0.25 -5.36
C ALA A 56 -6.53 1.74 -5.72
N ILE A 57 -6.77 2.65 -4.76
CA ILE A 57 -6.60 4.10 -4.91
C ILE A 57 -5.14 4.51 -4.60
N SER A 58 -4.18 3.94 -5.32
CA SER A 58 -2.92 4.66 -5.60
C SER A 58 -2.35 4.29 -6.97
N ARG A 59 -3.22 3.91 -7.91
CA ARG A 59 -2.97 4.27 -9.31
C ARG A 59 -3.18 5.76 -9.40
N GLN A 60 -2.10 6.50 -9.21
CA GLN A 60 -1.91 7.92 -9.46
C GLN A 60 -2.97 8.49 -10.44
N THR A 61 -4.07 8.99 -9.90
CA THR A 61 -4.94 9.94 -10.60
C THR A 61 -4.49 11.32 -10.18
N HIS A 62 -3.21 11.64 -10.40
CA HIS A 62 -2.86 13.01 -10.79
C HIS A 62 -3.32 13.15 -12.24
N VAL A 63 -4.63 13.16 -12.46
CA VAL A 63 -5.21 13.80 -13.63
C VAL A 63 -5.46 15.22 -13.19
N SER A 64 -4.57 16.12 -13.60
CA SER A 64 -4.92 17.52 -13.72
C SER A 64 -5.45 17.69 -15.15
N PRO A 65 -6.77 17.73 -15.41
CA PRO A 65 -7.26 18.35 -16.62
C PRO A 65 -7.36 19.86 -16.37
N SER A 66 -6.47 20.59 -17.03
CA SER A 66 -6.51 22.00 -17.49
C SER A 66 -7.12 23.08 -16.59
#